data_AF-A0A2V2CNT8-F1
#
_entry.id   AF-A0A2V2CNT8-F1
#
_cell.length_a   1.000
_cell.length_b   1.000
_cell.length_c   1.000
_cell.angle_alpha   90.00
_cell.angle_beta   90.00
_cell.angle_gamma   90.00
#
_symmetry.space_group_name_H-M   'P 1'
#
loop_
_entity.id
_entity.type
_entity.pdbx_description
1 polymer ?
#
loop_
_entity_poly.entity_id
_entity_poly.type
_entity_poly.pdbx_seq_one_letter_code
_entity_poly.pdbx_strand_id
1 'polypeptide(L)'
;MLDADIREPLFLYLETRYGKVRIFEEKNIGTSRADVIAITDGELIGLEIKSDGDSYARLKSQIRNYNKYCGKNYLVVGASHRIHAGEHIPDFWGILVVSRDPDTKRPRIEESRAAQPNPGCDIKRQLSLLWRNELANLLRKNRLPKYNGKSKAFICEKLASGLCLETLLRQLTDEIFERDYTVYN
;
A
#
# COMPACT_ATOMS: atom_id res chain seq x y z
N MET A 1 -0.01 6.16 -22.77
CA MET A 1 0.51 4.99 -22.04
C MET A 1 -0.65 4.29 -21.38
N LEU A 2 -0.77 2.98 -21.60
CA LEU A 2 -1.85 2.15 -21.04
C LEU A 2 -1.46 1.66 -19.63
N ASP A 3 -2.42 1.23 -18.83
CA ASP A 3 -2.17 0.72 -17.46
C ASP A 3 -1.12 -0.41 -17.41
N ALA A 4 -1.20 -1.35 -18.36
CA ALA A 4 -0.23 -2.45 -18.47
C ALA A 4 1.21 -1.96 -18.70
N ASP A 5 1.39 -0.84 -19.43
CA ASP A 5 2.71 -0.23 -19.64
C ASP A 5 3.27 0.41 -18.36
N ILE A 6 2.44 0.64 -17.34
CA ILE A 6 2.81 1.26 -16.06
C ILE A 6 3.14 0.20 -15.00
N ARG A 7 2.35 -0.88 -14.92
CA ARG A 7 2.47 -1.87 -13.84
C ARG A 7 3.79 -2.63 -13.87
N GLU A 8 4.20 -3.15 -15.02
CA GLU A 8 5.44 -3.90 -15.15
C GLU A 8 6.68 -3.10 -14.67
N PRO A 9 6.94 -1.87 -15.17
CA PRO A 9 8.07 -1.09 -14.67
C PRO A 9 7.91 -0.67 -13.21
N LEU A 10 6.67 -0.49 -12.74
CA LEU A 10 6.40 -0.16 -11.34
C LEU A 10 6.83 -1.30 -10.41
N PHE A 11 6.50 -2.54 -10.77
CA PHE A 11 6.84 -3.70 -9.95
C PHE A 11 8.35 -3.94 -9.92
N LEU A 12 9.01 -3.83 -11.08
CA LEU A 12 10.48 -3.91 -11.15
C LEU A 12 11.15 -2.80 -10.32
N TYR A 13 10.62 -1.57 -10.36
CA TYR A 13 11.12 -0.47 -9.55
C TYR A 13 10.98 -0.75 -8.04
N LEU A 14 9.82 -1.26 -7.61
CA LEU A 14 9.57 -1.61 -6.22
C LEU A 14 10.50 -2.74 -5.73
N GLU A 15 10.67 -3.79 -6.52
CA GLU A 15 11.60 -4.89 -6.22
C GLU A 15 13.05 -4.40 -6.14
N THR A 16 13.48 -3.57 -7.09
CA THR A 16 14.83 -3.01 -7.09
C THR A 16 15.08 -2.11 -5.88
N ARG A 17 14.08 -1.30 -5.48
CA ARG A 17 14.22 -0.34 -4.38
C ARG A 17 14.16 -0.98 -3.00
N TYR A 18 13.28 -1.96 -2.80
CA TYR A 18 12.97 -2.50 -1.48
C TYR A 18 13.41 -3.96 -1.29
N GLY A 19 13.84 -4.64 -2.35
CA GLY A 19 14.21 -6.05 -2.32
C GLY A 19 12.98 -6.94 -2.13
N LYS A 20 12.67 -7.31 -0.88
CA LYS A 20 11.53 -8.16 -0.55
C LYS A 20 10.24 -7.33 -0.57
N VAL A 21 9.41 -7.53 -1.59
CA VAL A 21 8.11 -6.86 -1.75
C VAL A 21 7.01 -7.88 -1.98
N ARG A 22 5.86 -7.69 -1.33
CA ARG A 22 4.61 -8.38 -1.65
C ARG A 22 3.63 -7.36 -2.22
N ILE A 23 3.02 -7.68 -3.34
CA ILE A 23 2.12 -6.77 -4.04
C ILE A 23 0.68 -7.30 -3.91
N PHE A 24 -0.23 -6.42 -3.49
CA PHE A 24 -1.67 -6.62 -3.65
C PHE A 24 -2.19 -5.69 -4.74
N GLU A 25 -2.75 -6.28 -5.78
CA GLU A 25 -3.42 -5.54 -6.85
C GLU A 25 -4.93 -5.51 -6.60
N GLU A 26 -5.58 -4.43 -7.07
CA GLU A 26 -7.04 -4.27 -7.06
C GLU A 26 -7.67 -4.53 -5.68
N LYS A 27 -6.98 -4.12 -4.62
CA LYS A 27 -7.34 -4.43 -3.24
C LYS A 27 -8.42 -3.48 -2.73
N ASN A 28 -9.56 -4.01 -2.31
CA ASN A 28 -10.58 -3.20 -1.64
C ASN A 28 -10.06 -2.63 -0.31
N ILE A 29 -10.06 -1.30 -0.20
CA ILE A 29 -9.72 -0.51 0.99
C ILE A 29 -10.84 0.49 1.31
N GLY A 30 -11.65 0.18 2.31
CA GLY A 30 -12.85 0.96 2.60
C GLY A 30 -13.82 0.94 1.42
N THR A 31 -14.12 2.11 0.86
CA THR A 31 -15.03 2.26 -0.29
C THR A 31 -14.31 2.38 -1.64
N SER A 32 -12.98 2.26 -1.64
CA SER A 32 -12.16 2.34 -2.84
C SER A 32 -11.53 0.98 -3.13
N ARG A 33 -11.22 0.74 -4.40
CA ARG A 33 -10.30 -0.31 -4.82
C ARG A 33 -8.94 0.36 -5.03
N ALA A 34 -7.92 -0.07 -4.29
CA ALA A 34 -6.56 0.36 -4.49
C ALA A 34 -5.98 -0.39 -5.68
N ASP A 35 -5.31 0.32 -6.59
CA ASP A 35 -4.66 -0.28 -7.75
C ASP A 35 -3.54 -1.19 -7.30
N VAL A 36 -2.69 -0.67 -6.40
CA VAL A 36 -1.53 -1.38 -5.84
C VAL A 36 -1.33 -1.01 -4.37
N ILE A 37 -1.13 -2.02 -3.52
CA ILE A 37 -0.54 -1.87 -2.19
C ILE A 37 0.73 -2.73 -2.16
N ALA A 38 1.88 -2.09 -2.05
CA ALA A 38 3.15 -2.76 -1.83
C ALA A 38 3.41 -2.91 -0.33
N ILE A 39 3.77 -4.12 0.06
CA ILE A 39 4.14 -4.48 1.43
C ILE A 39 5.64 -4.73 1.41
N THR A 40 6.37 -3.93 2.18
CA THR A 40 7.82 -4.04 2.37
C THR A 40 8.11 -4.41 3.82
N ASP A 41 9.38 -4.51 4.21
CA ASP A 41 9.74 -4.71 5.62
C ASP A 41 9.28 -3.52 6.47
N GLY A 42 8.23 -3.74 7.29
CA GLY A 42 7.70 -2.76 8.22
C GLY A 42 6.88 -1.61 7.63
N GLU A 43 6.56 -1.62 6.33
CA GLU A 43 5.81 -0.52 5.69
C GLU A 43 4.78 -1.02 4.66
N LEU A 44 3.65 -0.31 4.60
CA LEU A 44 2.63 -0.48 3.57
C LEU A 44 2.60 0.79 2.73
N ILE A 45 2.85 0.63 1.44
CA ILE A 45 2.94 1.72 0.46
C ILE A 45 1.74 1.61 -0.49
N GLY A 46 0.91 2.64 -0.52
CA GLY A 46 -0.18 2.74 -1.48
C GLY A 46 0.29 3.36 -2.78
N LEU A 47 -0.06 2.77 -3.92
CA LEU A 47 0.26 3.34 -5.23
C LEU A 47 -1.01 3.39 -6.06
N GLU A 48 -1.47 4.61 -6.31
CA GLU A 48 -2.60 4.90 -7.20
C GLU A 48 -2.05 5.21 -8.59
N ILE A 49 -2.55 4.50 -9.61
CA ILE A 49 -2.10 4.63 -10.99
C ILE A 49 -3.08 5.53 -11.76
N LYS A 50 -2.53 6.45 -12.56
CA LYS A 50 -3.27 7.24 -13.53
C LYS A 50 -2.58 7.16 -14.89
N SER A 51 -3.22 6.44 -15.81
CA SER A 51 -2.85 6.41 -17.22
C SER A 51 -3.23 7.72 -17.91
N ASP A 52 -2.79 7.90 -19.16
CA ASP A 52 -2.99 9.17 -19.87
C ASP A 52 -4.47 9.54 -20.06
N GLY A 53 -5.36 8.53 -20.12
CA GLY A 53 -6.80 8.71 -20.30
C GLY A 53 -7.61 8.80 -19.01
N ASP A 54 -6.98 8.65 -17.84
CA ASP A 54 -7.71 8.64 -16.57
C ASP A 54 -8.13 10.03 -16.13
N SER A 55 -9.36 10.12 -15.60
CA SER A 55 -9.82 11.34 -14.92
C SER A 55 -9.51 11.30 -13.43
N TYR A 56 -9.34 12.49 -12.84
CA TYR A 56 -9.15 12.66 -11.40
C TYR A 56 -10.45 12.67 -10.59
N ALA A 57 -11.61 12.42 -11.20
CA ALA A 57 -12.93 12.56 -10.56
C ALA A 57 -13.09 11.74 -9.27
N ARG A 58 -12.42 10.57 -9.18
CA ARG A 58 -12.46 9.69 -8.01
C ARG A 58 -11.27 9.87 -7.05
N LEU A 59 -10.24 10.61 -7.45
CA LEU A 59 -8.98 10.67 -6.72
C LEU A 59 -9.17 11.19 -5.29
N LYS A 60 -10.06 12.18 -5.09
CA LYS A 60 -10.35 12.71 -3.75
C LYS A 60 -10.86 11.64 -2.76
N SER A 61 -11.67 10.68 -3.21
CA SER A 61 -12.14 9.59 -2.33
C SER A 61 -11.07 8.52 -2.14
N GLN A 62 -10.31 8.23 -3.20
CA GLN A 62 -9.16 7.32 -3.16
C GLN A 62 -8.13 7.81 -2.13
N ILE A 63 -7.69 9.08 -2.20
CA ILE A 63 -6.76 9.69 -1.24
C ILE A 63 -7.21 9.45 0.20
N ARG A 64 -8.49 9.70 0.51
CA ARG A 64 -9.01 9.49 1.87
C ARG A 64 -8.92 8.04 2.33
N ASN A 65 -9.08 7.08 1.42
CA ASN A 65 -8.97 5.68 1.76
C ASN A 65 -7.51 5.25 1.85
N TYR A 66 -6.66 5.52 0.86
CA TYR A 66 -5.21 5.24 0.95
C TYR A 66 -4.57 5.82 2.21
N ASN A 67 -4.91 7.07 2.55
CA ASN A 67 -4.40 7.72 3.75
C ASN A 67 -4.75 6.97 5.04
N LYS A 68 -5.82 6.16 5.08
CA LYS A 68 -6.14 5.38 6.28
C LYS A 68 -5.34 4.08 6.38
N TYR A 69 -4.87 3.53 5.27
CA TYR A 69 -4.30 2.18 5.21
C TYR A 69 -2.80 2.14 4.96
N CYS A 70 -2.19 3.17 4.38
CA CYS A 70 -0.79 3.09 3.95
C CYS A 70 0.08 4.11 4.68
N GLY A 71 1.26 3.70 5.13
CA GLY A 71 2.22 4.55 5.83
C GLY A 71 2.88 5.58 4.90
N LYS A 72 2.96 5.27 3.60
CA LYS A 72 3.30 6.20 2.52
C LYS A 72 2.39 5.95 1.33
N ASN A 73 2.22 6.98 0.50
CA ASN A 73 1.42 6.88 -0.71
C ASN A 73 2.13 7.55 -1.89
N TYR A 74 1.98 6.98 -3.08
CA TYR A 74 2.42 7.56 -4.34
C TYR A 74 1.25 7.67 -5.30
N LEU A 75 1.24 8.77 -6.07
CA LEU A 75 0.55 8.83 -7.34
C LEU A 75 1.52 8.43 -8.45
N VAL A 76 1.15 7.46 -9.26
CA VAL A 76 1.95 6.96 -10.38
C VAL A 76 1.32 7.45 -11.68
N VAL A 77 2.05 8.24 -12.46
CA VAL A 77 1.52 8.93 -13.64
C VAL A 77 2.42 8.74 -14.87
N GLY A 78 1.84 8.87 -16.07
CA GLY A 78 2.61 9.05 -17.29
C GLY A 78 3.31 10.41 -17.36
N ALA A 79 4.37 10.51 -18.17
CA ALA A 79 5.14 11.75 -18.35
C ALA A 79 4.31 12.99 -18.70
N SER A 80 3.23 12.80 -19.46
CA SER A 80 2.26 13.82 -19.87
C SER A 80 1.59 14.53 -18.67
N HIS A 81 1.38 13.82 -17.57
CA HIS A 81 0.63 14.28 -16.39
C HIS A 81 1.53 14.84 -15.28
N ARG A 82 2.86 14.84 -15.47
CA ARG A 82 3.85 15.23 -14.44
C ARG A 82 3.55 16.59 -13.80
N ILE A 83 3.29 17.61 -14.62
CA ILE A 83 3.24 19.01 -14.17
C ILE A 83 2.09 19.24 -13.18
N HIS A 84 0.91 18.66 -13.46
CA HIS A 84 -0.30 18.90 -12.67
C HIS A 84 -0.58 17.81 -11.64
N ALA A 85 0.16 16.69 -11.66
CA ALA A 85 -0.04 15.57 -10.72
C ALA A 85 -0.04 16.03 -9.25
N GLY A 86 0.86 16.95 -8.88
CA GLY A 86 0.99 17.45 -7.52
C GLY A 86 -0.21 18.27 -7.03
N GLU A 87 -0.97 18.91 -7.93
CA GLU A 87 -2.12 19.75 -7.59
C GLU A 87 -3.31 18.92 -7.06
N HIS A 88 -3.33 17.62 -7.33
CA HIS A 88 -4.46 16.75 -7.01
C HIS A 88 -4.26 15.89 -5.76
N ILE A 89 -3.08 15.94 -5.13
CA ILE A 89 -2.69 15.08 -4.01
C ILE A 89 -2.08 15.90 -2.86
N PRO A 90 -2.15 15.42 -1.60
CA PRO A 90 -1.47 16.06 -0.48
C PRO A 90 0.06 16.09 -0.65
N ASP A 91 0.74 17.05 -0.02
CA ASP A 91 2.20 17.23 -0.15
C ASP A 91 3.02 16.04 0.34
N PHE A 92 2.50 15.26 1.30
CA PHE A 92 3.18 14.06 1.81
C PHE A 92 3.08 12.85 0.87
N TRP A 93 2.27 12.92 -0.19
CA TRP A 93 2.25 11.89 -1.22
C TRP A 93 3.46 12.04 -2.14
N GLY A 94 4.10 10.94 -2.50
CA GLY A 94 5.10 10.93 -3.55
C GLY A 94 4.48 10.93 -4.95
N ILE A 95 5.30 11.20 -5.95
CA ILE A 95 4.94 11.15 -7.37
C ILE A 95 6.00 10.31 -8.09
N LEU A 96 5.55 9.21 -8.69
CA LEU A 96 6.36 8.42 -9.61
C LEU A 96 5.91 8.70 -11.03
N VAL A 97 6.85 9.07 -11.89
CA VAL A 97 6.60 9.35 -13.29
C VAL A 97 7.15 8.21 -14.14
N VAL A 98 6.26 7.52 -14.84
CA VAL A 98 6.61 6.45 -15.76
C VAL A 98 6.74 7.02 -17.16
N SER A 99 7.83 6.67 -17.84
CA SER A 99 8.16 7.15 -19.18
C SER A 99 9.03 6.14 -19.91
N ARG A 100 9.36 6.39 -21.18
CA ARG A 100 10.28 5.56 -21.97
C ARG A 100 11.58 6.29 -22.19
N ASP A 101 12.69 5.65 -21.86
CA ASP A 101 14.04 6.10 -22.16
C ASP A 101 14.14 6.56 -23.64
N PRO A 102 14.67 7.76 -23.92
CA PRO A 102 14.65 8.30 -25.28
C PRO A 102 15.46 7.44 -26.25
N ASP A 103 16.53 6.82 -25.78
CA ASP A 103 17.49 6.08 -26.61
C ASP A 103 17.12 4.60 -26.72
N THR A 104 16.95 3.94 -25.57
CA THR A 104 16.71 2.49 -25.49
C THR A 104 15.23 2.12 -25.63
N LYS A 105 14.31 3.10 -25.54
CA LYS A 105 12.84 2.93 -25.51
C LYS A 105 12.32 2.06 -24.35
N ARG A 106 13.20 1.64 -23.44
CA ARG A 106 12.85 0.86 -22.26
C ARG A 106 12.04 1.71 -21.28
N PRO A 107 11.08 1.11 -20.56
CA PRO A 107 10.41 1.80 -19.47
C PRO A 107 11.41 2.31 -18.42
N ARG A 108 11.18 3.52 -17.91
CA ARG A 108 11.91 4.11 -16.78
C ARG A 108 10.92 4.74 -15.80
N ILE A 109 11.27 4.70 -14.52
CA ILE A 109 10.54 5.38 -13.46
C ILE A 109 11.44 6.45 -12.85
N GLU A 110 10.89 7.66 -12.74
CA GLU A 110 11.51 8.77 -12.04
C GLU A 110 10.67 9.15 -10.82
N GLU A 111 11.30 9.25 -9.66
CA GLU A 111 10.67 9.78 -8.45
C GLU A 111 10.71 11.31 -8.47
N SER A 112 9.71 11.93 -9.09
CA SER A 112 9.61 13.39 -9.19
C SER A 112 9.33 14.04 -7.83
N ARG A 113 8.75 13.30 -6.89
CA ARG A 113 8.57 13.72 -5.49
C ARG A 113 8.63 12.49 -4.58
N ALA A 114 9.50 12.50 -3.58
CA ALA A 114 9.58 11.42 -2.61
C ALA A 114 8.37 11.43 -1.66
N ALA A 115 7.79 10.27 -1.37
CA ALA A 115 6.70 10.19 -0.39
C ALA A 115 7.22 10.38 1.04
N GLN A 116 6.44 11.11 1.84
CA GLN A 116 6.69 11.34 3.25
C GLN A 116 5.75 10.48 4.12
N PRO A 117 6.06 10.31 5.42
CA PRO A 117 5.16 9.64 6.34
C PRO A 117 3.74 10.24 6.29
N ASN A 118 2.75 9.38 6.10
CA ASN A 118 1.36 9.77 6.02
C ASN A 118 0.77 9.96 7.43
N PRO A 119 0.34 11.19 7.80
CA PRO A 119 -0.19 11.48 9.13
C PRO A 119 -1.57 10.86 9.39
N GLY A 120 -2.28 10.44 8.35
CA GLY A 120 -3.62 9.85 8.46
C GLY A 120 -3.65 8.33 8.66
N CYS A 121 -2.48 7.67 8.68
CA CYS A 121 -2.41 6.21 8.69
C CYS A 121 -2.93 5.64 10.01
N ASP A 122 -3.85 4.68 9.92
CA ASP A 122 -4.44 4.01 11.08
C ASP A 122 -3.99 2.55 11.10
N ILE A 123 -3.14 2.19 12.07
CA ILE A 123 -2.63 0.83 12.24
C ILE A 123 -3.74 -0.21 12.38
N LYS A 124 -4.92 0.16 12.91
CA LYS A 124 -6.06 -0.75 13.01
C LYS A 124 -6.63 -1.09 11.64
N ARG A 125 -6.57 -0.15 10.69
CA ARG A 125 -6.96 -0.37 9.28
C ARG A 125 -5.94 -1.25 8.58
N GLN A 126 -4.65 -1.05 8.83
CA GLN A 126 -3.60 -1.95 8.34
C GLN A 126 -3.80 -3.38 8.85
N LEU A 127 -3.97 -3.56 10.17
CA LEU A 127 -4.24 -4.87 10.79
C LEU A 127 -5.50 -5.51 10.21
N SER A 128 -6.49 -4.71 9.78
CA SER A 128 -7.69 -5.25 9.14
C SER A 128 -7.45 -5.89 7.77
N LEU A 129 -6.25 -5.76 7.19
CA LEU A 129 -5.83 -6.48 5.98
C LEU A 129 -5.38 -7.93 6.25
N LEU A 130 -5.05 -8.25 7.51
CA LEU A 130 -4.69 -9.61 7.92
C LEU A 130 -5.92 -10.51 7.98
N TRP A 131 -5.75 -11.79 7.70
CA TRP A 131 -6.78 -12.81 7.92
C TRP A 131 -6.97 -13.09 9.42
N ARG A 132 -8.06 -13.78 9.78
CA ARG A 132 -8.36 -14.04 11.20
C ARG A 132 -7.32 -14.95 11.87
N ASN A 133 -6.79 -15.93 11.14
CA ASN A 133 -5.72 -16.80 11.60
C ASN A 133 -4.41 -16.02 11.83
N GLU A 134 -4.06 -15.11 10.92
CA GLU A 134 -2.88 -14.23 11.05
C GLU A 134 -3.00 -13.31 12.27
N LEU A 135 -4.18 -12.70 12.47
CA LEU A 135 -4.43 -11.92 13.70
C LEU A 135 -4.32 -12.79 14.96
N ALA A 136 -4.76 -14.06 14.91
CA ALA A 136 -4.59 -14.99 16.02
C ALA A 136 -3.12 -15.37 16.26
N ASN A 137 -2.31 -15.47 15.20
CA ASN A 137 -0.86 -15.65 15.31
C ASN A 137 -0.22 -14.47 16.01
N LEU A 138 -0.59 -13.23 15.65
CA LEU A 138 -0.10 -12.04 16.34
C LEU A 138 -0.49 -12.02 17.81
N LEU A 139 -1.74 -12.34 18.16
CA LEU A 139 -2.16 -12.45 19.57
C LEU A 139 -1.30 -13.46 20.33
N ARG A 140 -1.07 -14.65 19.75
CA ARG A 140 -0.23 -15.71 20.34
C ARG A 140 1.22 -15.27 20.51
N LYS A 141 1.83 -14.68 19.47
CA LYS A 141 3.23 -14.21 19.46
C LYS A 141 3.48 -13.19 20.57
N ASN A 142 2.49 -12.34 20.85
CA ASN A 142 2.57 -11.31 21.88
C ASN A 142 1.93 -11.72 23.22
N ARG A 143 1.62 -13.01 23.42
CA ARG A 143 1.02 -13.54 24.67
C ARG A 143 -0.28 -12.85 25.09
N LEU A 144 -1.06 -12.36 24.13
CA LEU A 144 -2.37 -11.75 24.35
C LEU A 144 -3.48 -12.81 24.35
N PRO A 145 -4.62 -12.57 25.03
CA PRO A 145 -5.77 -13.46 24.99
C PRO A 145 -6.27 -13.69 23.55
N LYS A 146 -6.76 -14.90 23.26
CA LYS A 146 -7.29 -15.25 21.92
C LYS A 146 -8.56 -14.49 21.53
N TYR A 147 -9.29 -13.93 22.51
CA TYR A 147 -10.55 -13.22 22.31
C TYR A 147 -11.58 -14.01 21.48
N ASN A 148 -11.84 -15.26 21.88
CA ASN A 148 -12.79 -16.15 21.23
C ASN A 148 -14.17 -15.49 21.05
N GLY A 149 -14.79 -15.66 19.88
CA GLY A 149 -16.09 -15.07 19.54
C GLY A 149 -16.07 -13.54 19.31
N LYS A 150 -14.94 -12.86 19.43
CA LYS A 150 -14.85 -11.41 19.19
C LYS A 150 -14.68 -11.06 17.71
N SER A 151 -15.11 -9.87 17.35
CA SER A 151 -15.01 -9.34 15.98
C SER A 151 -13.56 -9.07 15.60
N LYS A 152 -13.29 -9.04 14.28
CA LYS A 152 -11.97 -8.71 13.75
C LYS A 152 -11.52 -7.31 14.21
N ALA A 153 -12.43 -6.34 14.18
CA ALA A 153 -12.17 -4.97 14.64
C ALA A 153 -11.75 -4.92 16.11
N PHE A 154 -12.40 -5.71 16.97
CA PHE A 154 -12.03 -5.81 18.38
C PHE A 154 -10.60 -6.36 18.55
N ILE A 155 -10.23 -7.39 17.78
CA ILE A 155 -8.88 -7.95 17.82
C ILE A 155 -7.84 -6.92 17.37
N CYS A 156 -8.09 -6.20 16.27
CA CYS A 156 -7.22 -5.13 15.80
C CYS A 156 -7.02 -4.04 16.87
N GLU A 157 -8.08 -3.65 17.59
CA GLU A 157 -8.01 -2.67 18.68
C GLU A 157 -7.11 -3.17 19.83
N LYS A 158 -7.24 -4.45 20.21
CA LYS A 158 -6.42 -5.04 21.27
C LYS A 158 -4.95 -5.17 20.89
N LEU A 159 -4.64 -5.50 19.64
CA LEU A 159 -3.27 -5.49 19.15
C LEU A 159 -2.71 -4.06 19.13
N ALA A 160 -3.45 -3.11 18.57
CA ALA A 160 -3.03 -1.70 18.47
C ALA A 160 -2.82 -1.01 19.82
N SER A 161 -3.60 -1.38 20.84
CA SER A 161 -3.45 -0.82 22.19
C SER A 161 -2.39 -1.52 23.05
N GLY A 162 -2.03 -2.76 22.72
CA GLY A 162 -1.12 -3.59 23.53
C GLY A 162 0.35 -3.53 23.11
N LEU A 163 0.65 -2.97 21.93
CA LEU A 163 1.98 -3.05 21.30
C LEU A 163 2.37 -1.71 20.69
N CYS A 164 3.68 -1.43 20.65
CA CYS A 164 4.17 -0.25 19.94
C CYS A 164 4.05 -0.42 18.41
N LEU A 165 3.93 0.70 17.70
CA LEU A 165 3.69 0.75 16.26
C LEU A 165 4.76 -0.03 15.46
N GLU A 166 6.03 0.15 15.79
CA GLU A 166 7.15 -0.50 15.10
C GLU A 166 7.07 -2.03 15.19
N THR A 167 6.71 -2.56 16.36
CA THR A 167 6.53 -4.00 16.55
C THR A 167 5.34 -4.51 15.77
N LEU A 168 4.22 -3.78 15.81
CA LEU A 168 3.01 -4.17 15.06
C LEU A 168 3.24 -4.18 13.56
N LEU A 169 3.90 -3.16 13.02
CA LEU A 169 4.16 -3.06 11.58
C LEU A 169 5.01 -4.22 11.10
N ARG A 170 6.16 -4.49 11.74
CA ARG A 170 7.02 -5.63 11.40
C ARG A 170 6.27 -6.95 11.41
N GLN A 171 5.56 -7.23 12.52
CA GLN A 171 4.83 -8.49 12.63
C GLN A 171 3.68 -8.60 11.62
N LEU A 172 2.98 -7.48 11.33
CA LEU A 172 1.95 -7.45 10.31
C LEU A 172 2.53 -7.77 8.93
N THR A 173 3.65 -7.14 8.56
CA THR A 173 4.30 -7.37 7.27
C THR A 173 4.83 -8.79 7.17
N ASP A 174 5.37 -9.35 8.26
CA ASP A 174 5.79 -10.75 8.34
C ASP A 174 4.64 -11.71 8.03
N GLU A 175 3.48 -11.55 8.68
CA GLU A 175 2.31 -12.41 8.42
C GLU A 175 1.84 -12.32 6.96
N ILE A 176 1.97 -11.14 6.32
CA ILE A 176 1.64 -10.99 4.90
C ILE A 176 2.66 -11.70 4.00
N PHE A 177 3.96 -11.62 4.33
CA PHE A 177 5.00 -12.30 3.56
C PHE A 177 4.89 -13.82 3.64
N GLU A 178 4.55 -14.34 4.83
CA GLU A 178 4.38 -15.78 5.08
C GLU A 178 2.95 -16.28 4.81
N ARG A 179 2.10 -15.44 4.21
CA ARG A 179 0.70 -15.75 3.94
C ARG A 179 0.58 -16.96 3.01
N ASP A 180 0.05 -18.06 3.54
CA ASP A 180 -0.28 -19.26 2.79
C ASP A 180 -1.72 -19.22 2.26
N TYR A 181 -1.85 -19.14 0.94
CA TYR A 181 -3.14 -19.05 0.24
C TYR A 181 -3.88 -20.39 0.13
N THR A 182 -3.22 -21.51 0.43
CA THR A 182 -3.84 -22.84 0.34
C THR A 182 -4.78 -23.15 1.49
N VAL A 183 -4.68 -22.41 2.61
CA VAL A 183 -5.47 -22.60 3.85
C VAL A 183 -6.96 -22.24 3.66
N TYR A 184 -7.33 -21.66 2.52
CA TYR A 184 -8.69 -21.19 2.23
C TYR A 184 -9.29 -21.76 0.94
N ASN A 185 -8.73 -22.86 0.41
CA ASN A 185 -9.35 -23.66 -0.66
C ASN A 185 -10.47 -24.55 -0.12
#